data_AF-A0AA40K6B8-F1
#
_entry.id   AF-A0AA40K6B8-F1
#
_cell.length_a   1.000
_cell.length_b   1.000
_cell.length_c   1.000
_cell.angle_alpha   90.00
_cell.angle_beta   90.00
_cell.angle_gamma   90.00
#
_symmetry.space_group_name_H-M   'P 1'
#
loop_
_entity.id
_entity.type
_entity.pdbx_description
1 polymer ?
#
loop_
_entity_poly.entity_id
_entity_poly.type
_entity_poly.pdbx_seq_one_letter_code
_entity_poly.pdbx_strand_id
1 'polypeptide(L)'
;MVAIVLNVGQGLEKPEIVRELLDTEKNGRKPGYIMADEVPLVLWDCIFPKKPEITTAEGKRKEVAGGAEDERSFLHDPNFKGEIKFKDDGVDWVWLGEDQPANLMGSNGLVDQLWEYWHERKMDELLSGLLLQKVATKADLSRRLGKEEPQARKNGKENLQRVYKGGNMTRSSGVYVPVMKKELMPTPVEINHKWAQTKGFKDSEDLAKTKNWRSVIKANKAEKAAAADGAERPE
;
A
#
# COMPACT_ATOMS: atom_id res chain seq x y z
N MET A 1 3.14 3.15 -6.00
CA MET A 1 3.87 4.36 -6.44
C MET A 1 4.91 4.83 -5.43
N VAL A 2 4.58 4.93 -4.12
CA VAL A 2 5.47 5.45 -3.07
C VAL A 2 6.90 4.88 -3.11
N ALA A 3 7.06 3.57 -3.31
CA ALA A 3 8.38 2.91 -3.38
C ALA A 3 9.32 3.49 -4.45
N ILE A 4 8.75 3.95 -5.56
CA ILE A 4 9.47 4.54 -6.69
C ILE A 4 9.86 5.97 -6.36
N VAL A 5 8.94 6.74 -5.76
CA VAL A 5 9.21 8.11 -5.30
C VAL A 5 10.33 8.12 -4.26
N LEU A 6 10.34 7.16 -3.33
CA LEU A 6 11.44 6.99 -2.38
C LEU A 6 12.77 6.68 -3.05
N ASN A 7 12.79 5.89 -4.13
CA ASN A 7 14.01 5.63 -4.89
C ASN A 7 14.54 6.90 -5.55
N VAL A 8 13.65 7.72 -6.10
CA VAL A 8 14.01 9.02 -6.69
C VAL A 8 14.59 9.96 -5.61
N GLY A 9 13.95 10.05 -4.43
CA GLY A 9 14.45 10.85 -3.31
C GLY A 9 15.81 10.39 -2.76
N GLN A 10 16.16 9.11 -2.95
CA GLN A 10 17.47 8.54 -2.62
C GLN A 10 18.51 8.69 -3.75
N GLY A 11 18.14 9.26 -4.90
CA GLY A 11 19.01 9.36 -6.08
C GLY A 11 19.26 8.05 -6.81
N LEU A 12 18.48 7.00 -6.52
CA LEU A 12 18.61 5.67 -7.15
C LEU A 12 17.93 5.61 -8.52
N GLU A 13 16.99 6.50 -8.79
CA GLU A 13 16.23 6.60 -10.04
C GLU A 13 16.03 8.08 -10.42
N LYS A 14 15.83 8.35 -11.71
CA LYS A 14 15.44 9.68 -12.19
C LYS A 14 13.93 9.90 -12.06
N PRO A 15 13.44 11.15 -11.90
CA PRO A 15 12.00 11.43 -11.86
C PRO A 15 11.23 10.95 -13.10
N GLU A 16 11.89 10.85 -14.26
CA GLU A 16 11.31 10.35 -15.51
C GLU A 16 10.75 8.93 -15.41
N ILE A 17 11.24 8.11 -14.47
CA ILE A 17 10.83 6.72 -14.28
C ILE A 17 9.31 6.57 -14.09
N VAL A 18 8.65 7.55 -13.47
CA VAL A 18 7.19 7.49 -13.23
C VAL A 18 6.44 7.56 -14.57
N ARG A 19 6.90 8.39 -15.50
CA ARG A 19 6.30 8.50 -16.85
C ARG A 19 6.54 7.23 -17.65
N GLU A 20 7.76 6.68 -17.57
CA GLU A 20 8.10 5.43 -18.25
C GLU A 20 7.25 4.26 -17.73
N LEU A 21 7.02 4.16 -16.43
CA LEU A 21 6.20 3.10 -15.84
C LEU A 21 4.70 3.21 -16.15
N LEU A 22 4.21 4.42 -16.44
CA LEU A 22 2.82 4.66 -16.85
C LEU A 22 2.58 4.40 -18.34
N ASP A 23 3.65 4.25 -19.13
CA ASP A 23 3.57 3.90 -20.55
C ASP A 23 3.20 2.43 -20.70
N THR A 24 1.92 2.16 -20.94
CA THR A 24 1.36 0.81 -21.09
C THR A 24 1.83 0.09 -22.35
N GLU A 25 2.26 0.83 -23.38
CA GLU A 25 2.78 0.23 -24.61
C GLU A 25 4.19 -0.32 -24.40
N LYS A 26 5.04 0.42 -23.68
CA LYS A 26 6.41 -0.01 -23.35
C LYS A 26 6.47 -1.00 -22.20
N ASN A 27 5.62 -0.80 -21.18
CA ASN A 27 5.62 -1.57 -19.94
C ASN A 27 4.26 -2.25 -19.71
N GLY A 28 3.92 -3.23 -20.56
CA GLY A 28 2.67 -3.98 -20.40
C GLY A 28 2.56 -4.81 -19.11
N ARG A 29 3.65 -4.91 -18.33
CA ARG A 29 3.68 -5.60 -17.03
C ARG A 29 4.47 -4.77 -16.03
N LYS A 30 4.09 -4.86 -14.75
CA LYS A 30 4.80 -4.17 -13.67
C LYS A 30 6.15 -4.86 -13.39
N PRO A 31 7.26 -4.10 -13.35
CA PRO A 31 8.57 -4.63 -12.93
C PRO A 31 8.57 -5.08 -11.46
N GLY A 32 9.37 -6.11 -11.15
CA GLY A 32 9.48 -6.74 -9.82
C GLY A 32 10.23 -5.91 -8.79
N TYR A 33 9.75 -4.72 -8.44
CA TYR A 33 10.28 -3.93 -7.33
C TYR A 33 9.50 -4.15 -6.03
N ILE A 34 10.21 -4.06 -4.90
CA ILE A 34 9.63 -4.17 -3.56
C ILE A 34 8.75 -2.94 -3.30
N MET A 35 7.54 -3.19 -2.79
CA MET A 35 6.59 -2.14 -2.42
C MET A 35 7.10 -1.33 -1.21
N ALA A 36 6.53 -0.14 -1.03
CA ALA A 36 6.80 0.65 0.16
C ALA A 36 6.18 -0.06 1.36
N ASP A 37 6.70 0.22 2.55
CA ASP A 37 6.11 -0.25 3.78
C ASP A 37 4.71 0.36 3.97
N GLU A 38 3.82 -0.40 4.59
CA GLU A 38 2.44 -0.01 4.86
C GLU A 38 2.29 0.77 6.16
N VAL A 39 3.25 0.62 7.09
CA VAL A 39 3.23 1.30 8.40
C VAL A 39 3.00 2.83 8.31
N PRO A 40 3.63 3.58 7.38
CA PRO A 40 3.40 5.02 7.28
C PRO A 40 2.16 5.39 6.44
N LEU A 41 1.40 4.43 5.91
CA LEU A 41 0.24 4.73 5.07
C LEU A 41 -0.98 5.04 5.93
N VAL A 42 -1.36 6.31 5.98
CA VAL A 42 -2.52 6.79 6.73
C VAL A 42 -3.63 7.20 5.76
N LEU A 43 -4.80 6.60 5.89
CA LEU A 43 -6.01 7.09 5.24
C LEU A 43 -6.41 8.39 5.93
N TRP A 44 -6.20 9.51 5.23
CA TRP A 44 -6.39 10.83 5.81
C TRP A 44 -7.85 11.27 5.85
N ASP A 45 -8.55 11.10 4.73
CA ASP A 45 -9.90 11.62 4.56
C ASP A 45 -10.71 10.75 3.58
N CYS A 46 -12.02 10.71 3.80
CA CYS A 46 -13.00 10.04 2.97
C CYS A 46 -14.12 11.04 2.66
N ILE A 47 -14.11 11.55 1.43
CA ILE A 47 -15.11 12.53 0.99
C ILE A 47 -16.31 11.76 0.43
N PHE A 48 -17.49 11.94 1.02
CA PHE A 48 -18.72 11.37 0.49
C PHE A 48 -19.49 12.41 -0.29
N PRO A 49 -19.85 12.13 -1.55
CA PRO A 49 -20.67 13.08 -2.30
C PRO A 49 -22.07 13.21 -1.69
N LYS A 50 -22.56 14.44 -1.51
CA LYS A 50 -24.00 14.70 -1.38
C LYS A 50 -24.74 14.23 -2.63
N LYS A 51 -26.07 14.10 -2.52
CA LYS A 51 -26.96 13.85 -3.67
C LYS A 51 -26.53 14.73 -4.85
N PRO A 52 -26.26 14.15 -6.04
CA PRO A 52 -25.73 14.90 -7.16
C PRO A 52 -26.75 15.95 -7.64
N GLU A 53 -26.33 17.22 -7.74
CA GLU A 53 -27.06 18.21 -8.53
C GLU A 53 -26.78 17.89 -10.01
N ILE A 54 -27.75 17.30 -10.71
CA ILE A 54 -27.61 16.93 -12.13
C ILE A 54 -28.11 18.10 -12.99
N THR A 55 -27.22 18.66 -13.83
CA THR A 55 -27.58 19.69 -14.81
C THR A 55 -27.46 19.10 -16.22
N THR A 56 -28.59 18.84 -16.88
CA THR A 56 -28.63 18.38 -18.29
C THR A 56 -28.41 19.55 -19.25
N ALA A 57 -27.89 19.30 -20.45
CA ALA A 57 -27.67 20.29 -21.52
C ALA A 57 -28.93 21.12 -21.90
N GLU A 58 -30.12 20.65 -21.54
CA GLU A 58 -31.42 21.30 -21.75
C GLU A 58 -31.83 22.26 -20.61
N GLY A 59 -30.95 22.52 -19.63
CA GLY A 59 -31.18 23.51 -18.57
C GLY A 59 -32.20 23.10 -17.48
N LYS A 60 -32.74 21.87 -17.52
CA LYS A 60 -33.64 21.36 -16.47
C LYS A 60 -32.84 20.90 -15.25
N ARG A 61 -32.97 21.62 -14.14
CA ARG A 61 -32.62 21.14 -12.78
C ARG A 61 -33.54 19.98 -12.43
N LYS A 62 -33.00 18.77 -12.26
CA LYS A 62 -33.69 17.69 -11.56
C LYS A 62 -32.93 17.41 -10.27
N GLU A 63 -33.50 17.80 -9.14
CA GLU A 63 -33.19 17.09 -7.88
C GLU A 63 -33.74 15.68 -8.04
N VAL A 64 -32.88 14.66 -7.95
CA VAL A 64 -33.34 13.28 -8.04
C VAL A 64 -34.12 12.97 -6.77
N ALA A 65 -35.44 13.02 -6.87
CA ALA A 65 -36.33 12.64 -5.79
C ALA A 65 -36.39 11.11 -5.68
N GLY A 66 -35.48 10.53 -4.90
CA GLY A 66 -35.67 9.23 -4.26
C GLY A 66 -34.96 8.04 -4.90
N GLY A 67 -34.23 7.28 -4.07
CA GLY A 67 -33.70 5.95 -4.36
C GLY A 67 -32.19 5.90 -4.61
N ALA A 68 -31.44 5.24 -3.73
CA ALA A 68 -29.98 5.09 -3.80
C ALA A 68 -29.46 4.32 -5.05
N GLU A 69 -30.35 3.61 -5.75
CA GLU A 69 -30.01 2.80 -6.93
C GLU A 69 -30.04 3.62 -8.23
N ASP A 70 -30.92 4.61 -8.35
CA ASP A 70 -31.03 5.45 -9.56
C ASP A 70 -29.89 6.49 -9.67
N GLU A 71 -29.39 7.02 -8.55
CA GLU A 71 -28.34 8.06 -8.54
C GLU A 71 -26.97 7.55 -9.02
N ARG A 72 -26.64 6.28 -8.74
CA ARG A 72 -25.33 5.67 -9.10
C ARG A 72 -25.24 5.28 -10.57
N SER A 73 -26.38 5.11 -11.24
CA SER A 73 -26.45 4.71 -12.65
C SER A 73 -25.82 5.76 -13.59
N PHE A 74 -25.97 7.04 -13.27
CA PHE A 74 -25.44 8.15 -14.07
C PHE A 74 -23.94 8.41 -13.84
N LEU A 75 -23.39 8.04 -12.68
CA LEU A 75 -22.01 8.37 -12.31
C LEU A 75 -20.96 7.56 -13.09
N HIS A 76 -21.36 6.40 -13.60
CA HIS A 76 -20.51 5.48 -14.35
C HIS A 76 -20.92 5.32 -15.82
N ASP A 77 -21.86 6.14 -16.33
CA ASP A 77 -22.30 6.07 -17.72
C ASP A 77 -21.35 6.87 -18.63
N PRO A 78 -20.59 6.21 -19.54
CA PRO A 78 -19.70 6.89 -20.47
C PRO A 78 -20.42 7.79 -21.50
N ASN A 79 -21.75 7.68 -21.63
CA ASN A 79 -22.55 8.49 -22.56
C ASN A 79 -23.20 9.72 -21.91
N PHE A 80 -23.01 9.95 -20.61
CA PHE A 80 -23.59 11.09 -19.91
C PHE A 80 -22.96 12.41 -20.37
N LYS A 81 -23.78 13.30 -20.97
CA LYS A 81 -23.40 14.65 -21.43
C LYS A 81 -23.98 15.73 -20.52
N GLY A 82 -23.49 15.80 -19.29
CA GLY A 82 -23.86 16.82 -18.31
C GLY A 82 -22.74 17.06 -17.29
N GLU A 83 -22.95 18.02 -16.40
CA GLU A 83 -22.02 18.32 -15.31
C GLU A 83 -22.61 17.77 -14.00
N ILE A 84 -21.88 16.88 -13.33
CA ILE A 84 -22.22 16.38 -11.99
C ILE A 84 -21.41 17.20 -10.99
N LYS A 85 -22.08 18.04 -10.21
CA LYS A 85 -21.44 18.79 -9.13
C LYS A 85 -21.77 18.14 -7.80
N PHE A 86 -20.71 17.69 -7.12
CA PHE A 86 -20.76 17.32 -5.72
C PHE A 86 -20.41 18.55 -4.90
N LYS A 87 -21.37 19.07 -4.14
CA LYS A 87 -21.09 20.09 -3.14
C LYS A 87 -20.91 19.42 -1.79
N ASP A 88 -19.77 19.65 -1.19
CA ASP A 88 -19.40 19.32 0.18
C ASP A 88 -19.52 17.82 0.55
N ASP A 89 -18.94 17.46 1.70
CA ASP A 89 -19.12 16.12 2.26
C ASP A 89 -20.59 15.90 2.65
N GLY A 90 -21.16 14.78 2.22
CA GLY A 90 -22.55 14.40 2.43
C GLY A 90 -22.82 13.72 3.76
N VAL A 91 -21.77 13.45 4.52
CA VAL A 91 -21.89 13.00 5.90
C VAL A 91 -22.09 14.21 6.81
N ASP A 92 -23.16 14.16 7.61
CA ASP A 92 -23.36 15.09 8.72
C ASP A 92 -22.51 14.60 9.90
N TRP A 93 -21.27 15.08 9.98
CA TRP A 93 -20.32 14.69 11.03
C TRP A 93 -20.73 15.31 12.36
N VAL A 94 -20.96 14.47 13.37
CA VAL A 94 -21.15 14.91 14.76
C VAL A 94 -19.80 14.99 15.43
N TRP A 95 -19.42 16.17 15.90
CA TRP A 95 -18.12 16.39 16.52
C TRP A 95 -18.20 16.35 18.05
N LEU A 96 -17.22 15.71 18.68
CA LEU A 96 -17.11 15.71 20.13
C LEU A 96 -16.89 17.15 20.62
N GLY A 97 -17.81 17.64 21.45
CA GLY A 97 -17.77 19.00 21.99
C GLY A 97 -18.90 19.92 21.52
N GLU A 98 -19.64 19.54 20.47
CA GLU A 98 -20.79 20.31 19.99
C GLU A 98 -21.94 20.35 21.01
N ASP A 99 -22.22 19.21 21.65
CA ASP A 99 -23.23 19.15 22.72
C ASP A 99 -22.70 19.70 24.05
N GLN A 100 -21.46 19.35 24.38
CA GLN A 100 -20.82 19.67 25.66
C GLN A 100 -19.37 20.10 25.44
N PRO A 101 -19.07 21.41 25.42
CA PRO A 101 -17.72 21.93 25.14
C PRO A 101 -16.64 21.42 26.11
N ALA A 102 -17.03 21.07 27.34
CA ALA A 102 -16.13 20.51 28.35
C ALA A 102 -15.53 19.15 27.95
N ASN A 103 -16.22 18.35 27.13
CA ASN A 103 -15.70 17.05 26.68
C ASN A 103 -14.54 17.21 25.67
N LEU A 104 -14.48 18.35 24.97
CA LEU A 104 -13.40 18.68 24.06
C LEU A 104 -12.26 19.42 24.77
N MET A 105 -12.59 20.53 25.46
CA MET A 105 -11.62 21.52 25.97
C MET A 105 -11.48 21.54 27.50
N GLY A 106 -12.29 20.76 28.24
CA GLY A 106 -12.23 20.72 29.70
C GLY A 106 -11.03 19.96 30.25
N SER A 107 -10.88 19.95 31.57
CA SER A 107 -9.89 19.09 32.26
C SER A 107 -10.17 17.63 31.90
N ASN A 108 -9.16 16.89 31.43
CA ASN A 108 -9.27 15.53 30.88
C ASN A 108 -10.12 15.41 29.60
N GLY A 109 -10.39 16.52 28.90
CA GLY A 109 -11.05 16.52 27.60
C GLY A 109 -10.20 15.86 26.52
N LEU A 110 -10.81 15.60 25.36
CA LEU A 110 -10.12 14.93 24.24
C LEU A 110 -8.85 15.67 23.79
N VAL A 111 -8.87 17.01 23.77
CA VAL A 111 -7.70 17.81 23.36
C VAL A 111 -6.54 17.62 24.32
N ASP A 112 -6.80 17.53 25.62
CA ASP A 112 -5.79 17.34 26.66
C ASP A 112 -5.11 15.97 26.51
N GLN A 113 -5.90 14.91 26.35
CA GLN A 113 -5.39 13.55 26.11
C GLN A 113 -4.59 13.44 24.79
N LEU A 114 -5.09 14.06 23.72
CA LEU A 114 -4.37 14.09 22.44
C LEU A 114 -3.08 14.91 22.53
N TRP A 115 -3.08 15.99 23.31
CA TRP A 115 -1.90 16.80 23.56
C TRP A 115 -0.83 16.01 24.31
N GLU A 116 -1.18 15.31 25.40
CA GLU A 116 -0.26 14.46 26.16
C GLU A 116 0.38 13.41 25.24
N TYR A 117 -0.44 12.68 24.48
CA TYR A 117 0.03 11.64 23.57
C TYR A 117 0.92 12.21 22.46
N TRP A 118 0.50 13.31 21.82
CA TRP A 118 1.29 13.98 20.78
C TRP A 118 2.62 14.47 21.34
N HIS A 119 2.61 15.12 22.50
CA HIS A 119 3.79 15.70 23.12
C HIS A 119 4.82 14.61 23.48
N GLU A 120 4.38 13.49 24.06
CA GLU A 120 5.24 12.33 24.33
C GLU A 120 5.93 11.84 23.04
N ARG A 121 5.15 11.60 21.97
CA ARG A 121 5.71 11.12 20.70
C ARG A 121 6.60 12.14 20.00
N LYS A 122 6.32 13.44 20.15
CA LYS A 122 7.18 14.51 19.63
C LYS A 122 8.50 14.60 20.37
N MET A 123 8.51 14.39 21.68
CA MET A 123 9.77 14.32 22.44
C MET A 123 10.61 13.12 21.98
N ASP A 124 10.01 11.94 21.81
CA ASP A 124 10.70 10.76 21.29
C ASP A 124 11.26 10.97 19.88
N GLU A 125 10.48 11.57 18.98
CA GLU A 125 10.90 11.93 17.62
C GLU A 125 12.11 12.86 17.63
N LEU A 126 12.07 13.93 18.44
CA LEU A 126 13.15 14.91 18.54
C LEU A 126 14.43 14.29 19.12
N LEU A 127 14.31 13.53 20.21
CA LEU A 127 15.46 12.91 20.87
C LEU A 127 16.11 11.86 19.98
N SER A 128 15.32 10.98 19.35
CA SER A 128 15.83 9.96 18.43
C SER A 128 16.44 10.57 17.17
N GLY A 129 15.83 11.62 16.61
CA GLY A 129 16.34 12.35 15.46
C GLY A 129 17.69 13.04 15.73
N LEU A 130 17.80 13.74 16.87
CA LEU A 130 19.04 14.39 17.29
C LEU A 130 20.15 13.37 17.57
N LEU A 131 19.82 12.24 18.20
CA LEU A 131 20.78 11.16 18.43
C LEU A 131 21.31 10.61 17.11
N LEU A 132 20.42 10.34 16.14
CA LEU A 132 20.80 9.86 14.81
C LEU A 132 21.73 10.86 14.11
N GLN A 133 21.39 12.14 14.09
CA GLN A 133 22.20 13.18 13.46
C GLN A 133 23.59 13.28 14.11
N LYS A 134 23.65 13.21 15.45
CA LYS A 134 24.91 13.26 16.21
C LYS A 134 25.79 12.05 15.92
N VAL A 135 25.22 10.85 15.82
CA VAL A 135 25.98 9.63 15.50
C VAL A 135 26.44 9.64 14.05
N ALA A 136 25.60 10.08 13.12
CA ALA A 136 25.91 10.11 11.69
C ALA A 136 27.07 11.07 11.35
N THR A 137 27.26 12.14 12.12
CA THR A 137 28.27 13.19 11.86
C THR A 137 29.56 13.03 12.67
N LYS A 138 29.51 12.29 13.78
CA LYS A 138 30.65 12.18 14.72
C LYS A 138 31.79 11.31 14.24
N ALA A 139 31.51 10.28 13.45
CA ALA A 139 32.52 9.32 13.06
C ALA A 139 33.28 9.82 11.83
N ASP A 140 34.60 10.00 11.98
CA ASP A 140 35.49 10.08 10.83
C ASP A 140 35.70 8.66 10.29
N LEU A 141 35.04 8.35 9.17
CA LEU A 141 35.10 7.06 8.50
C LEU A 141 36.51 6.72 7.99
N SER A 142 37.39 7.71 7.91
CA SER A 142 38.79 7.54 7.46
C SER A 142 39.70 7.08 8.61
N ARG A 143 39.30 7.34 9.86
CA ARG A 143 40.12 7.05 11.04
C ARG A 143 40.00 5.58 11.46
N ARG A 144 41.07 4.81 11.29
CA ARG A 144 41.18 3.43 11.75
C ARG A 144 41.92 3.37 13.10
N LEU A 145 41.17 3.17 14.20
CA LEU A 145 41.71 3.05 15.56
C LEU A 145 42.06 1.61 15.97
N GLY A 146 41.56 0.61 15.24
CA GLY A 146 41.88 -0.81 15.47
C GLY A 146 43.21 -1.20 14.82
N LYS A 147 44.06 -1.91 15.57
CA LYS A 147 45.33 -2.48 15.06
C LYS A 147 45.14 -3.73 14.19
N GLU A 148 43.95 -4.32 14.22
CA GLU A 148 43.59 -5.48 13.41
C GLU A 148 42.61 -5.04 12.33
N GLU A 149 42.99 -5.21 11.06
CA GLU A 149 42.01 -5.19 9.99
C GLU A 149 41.06 -6.38 10.23
N PRO A 150 39.74 -6.16 10.36
CA PRO A 150 38.82 -7.28 10.24
C PRO A 150 39.07 -7.88 8.86
N GLN A 151 39.52 -9.14 8.81
CA GLN A 151 39.79 -9.84 7.56
C GLN A 151 38.65 -9.55 6.60
N ALA A 152 38.97 -8.89 5.48
CA ALA A 152 38.00 -8.59 4.44
C ALA A 152 37.25 -9.89 4.16
N ARG A 153 35.95 -9.92 4.48
CA ARG A 153 35.15 -11.12 4.24
C ARG A 153 35.30 -11.43 2.76
N LYS A 154 35.93 -12.55 2.42
CA LYS A 154 36.30 -12.98 1.05
C LYS A 154 35.16 -13.00 0.02
N ASN A 155 33.93 -12.74 0.46
CA ASN A 155 32.76 -12.61 -0.39
C ASN A 155 32.54 -11.12 -0.63
N GLY A 156 32.91 -10.60 -1.82
CA GLY A 156 32.90 -9.20 -2.27
C GLY A 156 31.58 -8.42 -2.15
N LYS A 157 30.99 -8.41 -0.95
CA LYS A 157 29.83 -7.61 -0.54
C LYS A 157 30.34 -6.35 0.18
N GLU A 158 31.29 -5.66 -0.42
CA GLU A 158 31.83 -4.43 0.17
C GLU A 158 30.87 -3.25 -0.04
N ASN A 159 29.98 -3.34 -1.04
CA ASN A 159 28.98 -2.33 -1.35
C ASN A 159 27.56 -2.85 -1.08
N LEU A 160 27.14 -2.88 0.18
CA LEU A 160 25.71 -3.02 0.51
C LEU A 160 25.08 -1.63 0.45
N GLN A 161 24.47 -1.30 -0.69
CA GLN A 161 23.63 -0.11 -0.80
C GLN A 161 22.43 -0.27 0.13
N ARG A 162 22.26 0.67 1.06
CA ARG A 162 21.07 0.73 1.91
C ARG A 162 19.94 1.37 1.10
N VAL A 163 18.78 0.72 1.12
CA VAL A 163 17.57 1.21 0.47
C VAL A 163 16.49 1.40 1.53
N TYR A 164 15.92 2.60 1.56
CA TYR A 164 14.87 3.00 2.48
C TYR A 164 13.51 2.92 1.77
N LYS A 165 12.54 2.24 2.40
CA LYS A 165 11.21 1.97 1.81
C LYS A 165 10.04 2.51 2.64
N GLY A 166 10.32 3.38 3.61
CA GLY A 166 9.32 4.01 4.47
C GLY A 166 9.05 3.27 5.79
N GLY A 167 9.56 2.06 5.97
CA GLY A 167 9.50 1.32 7.24
C GLY A 167 10.68 1.62 8.16
N ASN A 168 10.61 1.07 9.38
CA ASN A 168 11.62 1.29 10.44
C ASN A 168 12.99 0.67 10.13
N MET A 169 13.05 -0.28 9.20
CA MET A 169 14.24 -1.08 8.90
C MET A 169 14.81 -0.74 7.54
N THR A 170 16.14 -0.62 7.46
CA THR A 170 16.82 -0.54 6.16
C THR A 170 16.88 -1.92 5.53
N ARG A 171 16.57 -2.01 4.24
CA ARG A 171 16.90 -3.20 3.46
C ARG A 171 18.22 -2.96 2.76
N SER A 172 19.21 -3.79 3.05
CA SER A 172 20.44 -3.80 2.27
C SER A 172 20.18 -4.56 0.97
N SER A 173 20.29 -3.87 -0.16
CA SER A 173 20.53 -4.56 -1.42
C SER A 173 22.03 -4.67 -1.63
N GLY A 174 22.45 -5.59 -2.51
CA GLY A 174 23.78 -5.45 -3.12
C GLY A 174 23.82 -4.21 -4.02
N VAL A 175 24.42 -4.34 -5.20
CA VAL A 175 24.34 -3.30 -6.23
C VAL A 175 22.87 -3.05 -6.58
N TYR A 176 22.44 -1.79 -6.49
CA TYR A 176 21.07 -1.41 -6.84
C TYR A 176 20.84 -1.63 -8.34
N VAL A 177 19.83 -2.43 -8.68
CA VAL A 177 19.40 -2.65 -10.06
C VAL A 177 18.26 -1.69 -10.39
N PRO A 178 18.40 -0.84 -11.42
CA PRO A 178 17.35 0.07 -11.86
C PRO A 178 16.03 -0.65 -12.16
N VAL A 179 14.91 0.00 -11.85
CA VAL A 179 13.57 -0.60 -11.93
C VAL A 179 13.25 -1.15 -13.33
N MET A 180 13.66 -0.45 -14.38
CA MET A 180 13.44 -0.87 -15.78
C MET A 180 14.24 -2.11 -16.20
N LYS A 181 15.31 -2.44 -15.48
CA LYS A 181 16.14 -3.63 -15.74
C LYS A 181 15.69 -4.85 -14.92
N LYS A 182 14.67 -4.69 -14.06
CA LYS A 182 14.15 -5.79 -13.24
C LYS A 182 13.25 -6.69 -14.06
N GLU A 183 13.20 -7.95 -13.65
CA GLU A 183 12.28 -8.92 -14.21
C GLU A 183 10.84 -8.42 -14.07
N LEU A 184 10.08 -8.54 -15.15
CA LEU A 184 8.67 -8.21 -15.19
C LEU A 184 7.89 -9.29 -14.43
N MET A 185 6.84 -8.89 -13.73
CA MET A 185 5.98 -9.87 -13.07
C MET A 185 5.32 -10.80 -14.10
N PRO A 186 5.00 -12.04 -13.70
CA PRO A 186 4.27 -12.97 -14.57
C PRO A 186 2.92 -12.38 -15.02
N THR A 187 2.40 -12.87 -16.15
CA THR A 187 1.09 -12.39 -16.62
C THR A 187 -0.02 -12.80 -15.65
N PRO A 188 -1.14 -12.04 -15.56
CA PRO A 188 -2.27 -12.42 -14.72
C PRO A 188 -2.81 -13.83 -15.04
N VAL A 189 -2.77 -14.24 -16.33
CA VAL A 189 -3.19 -15.57 -16.77
C VAL A 189 -2.27 -16.65 -16.19
N GLU A 190 -0.94 -16.48 -16.27
CA GLU A 190 0.03 -17.40 -15.67
C GLU A 190 -0.11 -17.48 -14.14
N ILE A 191 -0.37 -16.35 -13.47
CA ILE A 191 -0.59 -16.32 -12.01
C ILE A 191 -1.84 -17.11 -11.64
N ASN A 192 -2.96 -16.84 -12.33
CA ASN A 192 -4.23 -17.52 -12.10
C ASN A 192 -4.13 -19.02 -12.39
N HIS A 193 -3.41 -19.39 -13.45
CA HIS A 193 -3.14 -20.77 -13.81
C HIS A 193 -2.32 -21.50 -12.74
N LYS A 194 -1.20 -20.91 -12.30
CA LYS A 194 -0.39 -21.45 -11.19
C LYS A 194 -1.22 -21.59 -9.92
N TRP A 195 -2.04 -20.60 -9.60
CA TRP A 195 -2.93 -20.67 -8.44
C TRP A 195 -3.95 -21.80 -8.58
N ALA A 196 -4.61 -21.95 -9.74
CA ALA A 196 -5.56 -23.03 -9.99
C ALA A 196 -4.91 -24.41 -9.81
N GLN A 197 -3.68 -24.58 -10.31
CA GLN A 197 -2.87 -25.78 -10.11
C GLN A 197 -2.57 -26.07 -8.64
N THR A 198 -2.20 -25.05 -7.84
CA THR A 198 -2.01 -25.25 -6.39
C THR A 198 -3.28 -25.70 -5.68
N LYS A 199 -4.46 -25.38 -6.22
CA LYS A 199 -5.77 -25.77 -5.69
C LYS A 199 -6.30 -27.11 -6.23
N GLY A 200 -5.55 -27.76 -7.12
CA GLY A 200 -5.88 -29.08 -7.68
C GLY A 200 -6.73 -29.03 -8.95
N PHE A 201 -6.87 -27.87 -9.57
CA PHE A 201 -7.46 -27.73 -10.92
C PHE A 201 -6.35 -27.84 -11.97
N LYS A 202 -6.67 -28.24 -13.20
CA LYS A 202 -5.66 -28.33 -14.27
C LYS A 202 -5.22 -26.93 -14.69
N ASP A 203 -6.19 -26.10 -15.09
CA ASP A 203 -5.95 -24.74 -15.57
C ASP A 203 -6.96 -23.74 -14.98
N SER A 204 -6.72 -22.43 -15.20
CA SER A 204 -7.63 -21.35 -14.76
C SER A 204 -9.02 -21.42 -15.39
N GLU A 205 -9.14 -22.01 -16.59
CA GLU A 205 -10.43 -22.14 -17.28
C GLU A 205 -11.34 -23.17 -16.64
N ASP A 206 -10.76 -24.25 -16.08
CA ASP A 206 -11.52 -25.29 -15.39
C ASP A 206 -12.09 -24.79 -14.06
N LEU A 207 -11.34 -23.90 -13.40
CA LEU A 207 -11.82 -23.17 -12.23
C LEU A 207 -13.00 -22.23 -12.59
N ALA A 208 -12.93 -21.54 -13.73
CA ALA A 208 -14.00 -20.64 -14.17
C ALA A 208 -15.26 -21.41 -14.58
N LYS A 209 -15.11 -22.60 -15.17
CA LYS A 209 -16.22 -23.50 -15.55
C LYS A 209 -16.89 -24.14 -14.34
N THR A 210 -16.20 -24.24 -13.20
CA THR A 210 -16.78 -24.83 -11.98
C THR A 210 -17.66 -23.82 -11.24
N LYS A 211 -18.98 -24.09 -11.21
CA LYS A 211 -20.00 -23.21 -10.60
C LYS A 211 -19.74 -22.85 -9.14
N ASN A 212 -19.11 -23.73 -8.36
CA ASN A 212 -18.74 -23.45 -6.97
C ASN A 212 -17.35 -24.00 -6.63
N TRP A 213 -16.31 -23.38 -7.16
CA TRP A 213 -14.92 -23.80 -6.95
C TRP A 213 -14.49 -23.85 -5.47
N ARG A 214 -15.13 -23.10 -4.57
CA ARG A 214 -14.83 -23.08 -3.13
C ARG A 214 -15.14 -24.39 -2.42
N SER A 215 -16.25 -25.06 -2.78
CA SER A 215 -16.59 -26.36 -2.20
C SER A 215 -15.65 -27.46 -2.67
N VAL A 216 -15.24 -27.41 -3.94
CA VAL A 216 -14.25 -28.33 -4.53
C VAL A 216 -12.90 -28.20 -3.81
N ILE A 217 -12.44 -26.99 -3.54
CA ILE A 217 -11.20 -26.77 -2.75
C ILE A 217 -11.32 -27.35 -1.34
N LYS A 218 -12.49 -27.17 -0.69
CA LYS A 218 -12.72 -27.70 0.66
C LYS A 218 -12.70 -29.23 0.67
N ALA A 219 -13.29 -29.87 -0.33
CA ALA A 219 -13.24 -31.32 -0.53
C ALA A 219 -11.80 -31.80 -0.77
N ASN A 220 -11.07 -31.20 -1.72
CA ASN A 220 -9.66 -31.53 -2.00
C ASN A 220 -8.76 -31.38 -0.76
N LYS A 221 -9.04 -30.40 0.11
CA LYS A 221 -8.30 -30.20 1.36
C LYS A 221 -8.62 -31.28 2.39
N ALA A 222 -9.89 -31.69 2.50
CA ALA A 222 -10.31 -32.76 3.38
C ALA A 222 -9.74 -34.12 2.96
N GLU A 223 -9.69 -34.41 1.65
CA GLU A 223 -9.06 -35.61 1.10
C GLU A 223 -7.55 -35.65 1.37
N LYS A 224 -6.85 -34.53 1.18
CA LYS A 224 -5.42 -34.43 1.53
C LYS A 224 -5.16 -34.58 3.03
N ALA A 225 -6.05 -34.09 3.89
CA ALA A 225 -5.93 -34.28 5.34
C ALA A 225 -6.16 -35.75 5.74
N ALA A 226 -7.17 -36.41 5.18
CA ALA A 226 -7.44 -37.82 5.42
C ALA A 226 -6.31 -38.74 4.93
N ALA A 227 -5.67 -38.39 3.80
CA ALA A 227 -4.50 -39.12 3.28
C ALA A 227 -3.24 -38.92 4.13
N ALA A 228 -3.08 -37.77 4.79
CA ALA A 228 -1.96 -37.51 5.70
C ALA A 228 -2.11 -38.26 7.04
N ASP A 229 -3.31 -38.28 7.62
CA ASP A 229 -3.61 -39.03 8.86
C ASP A 229 -3.48 -40.56 8.66
N GLY A 230 -3.70 -41.06 7.44
CA GLY A 230 -3.51 -42.48 7.10
C GLY A 230 -2.04 -42.90 6.92
N ALA A 231 -1.11 -41.96 6.76
CA ALA A 231 0.31 -42.24 6.50
C ALA A 231 1.20 -42.20 7.78
N GLU A 232 0.69 -41.67 8.90
CA GLU A 232 1.46 -41.46 10.14
C GLU A 232 1.36 -42.61 11.16
N ARG A 233 0.87 -43.79 10.77
CA ARG A 233 0.95 -45.03 11.58
C ARG A 233 1.73 -46.15 10.88
N PRO A 234 3.06 -46.16 10.98
CA PRO A 234 3.83 -47.40 11.00
C PRO A 234 4.01 -47.88 12.45
N GLU A 235 3.69 -49.15 12.70
CA GLU A 235 4.02 -49.90 13.93
C GLU A 235 5.52 -50.06 14.17
#